data_AF-A2D8Y1-F1
#
_entry.id   AF-A2D8Y1-F1
#
_cell.length_a   1.000
_cell.length_b   1.000
_cell.length_c   1.000
_cell.angle_alpha   90.00
_cell.angle_beta   90.00
_cell.angle_gamma   90.00
#
_symmetry.space_group_name_H-M   'P 1'
#
loop_
_entity.id
_entity.type
_entity.pdbx_description
1 polymer ?
#
loop_
_entity_poly.entity_id
_entity_poly.type
_entity_poly.pdbx_seq_one_letter_code
_entity_poly.pdbx_strand_id
1 'polypeptide(L)'
;MSEEIVQDFEYIAAHLDDYINDDKLFSVLETEDIIKILKLSHLTANDFINLLKQSPYTIKTNDLYKCTRKTNVSIQNFEEVVSLLKCIKRYLKLGILDGVIDILKRIQHEMSDSAEQIQQLQTDLQTVKNQKQQFQTDLQTVKNQKEQFQTELQTVKNQKQQFQTDLQTVKNQKEQLQTELQTVKNQKEQLQTELQTIKNQKEQLQTELQTIKNQKEQLQTELQTIKNQKEQLQTDLQTVSNQKEQLQTELQTVSNQKEQSDKEIKSLNISTQSKYQWRQ
;
A
#
# COMPACT_ATOMS: atom_id res chain seq x y z
N MET A 1 -30.73 -54.25 -110.63
CA MET A 1 -29.71 -54.01 -109.59
C MET A 1 -30.21 -52.85 -108.75
N SER A 2 -30.92 -53.16 -107.68
CA SER A 2 -31.29 -52.20 -106.64
C SER A 2 -30.17 -52.24 -105.61
N GLU A 3 -29.32 -51.22 -105.59
CA GLU A 3 -28.40 -50.99 -104.48
C GLU A 3 -29.25 -50.80 -103.22
N GLU A 4 -29.23 -51.79 -102.32
CA GLU A 4 -29.66 -51.61 -100.95
C GLU A 4 -28.77 -50.52 -100.35
N ILE A 5 -29.34 -49.33 -100.16
CA ILE A 5 -28.71 -48.28 -99.37
C ILE A 5 -28.58 -48.85 -97.95
N VAL A 6 -27.38 -49.31 -97.59
CA VAL A 6 -27.07 -49.72 -96.23
C VAL A 6 -27.16 -48.45 -95.38
N GLN A 7 -28.21 -48.32 -94.58
CA GLN A 7 -28.31 -47.25 -93.61
C GLN A 7 -27.15 -47.37 -92.62
N ASP A 8 -26.26 -46.38 -92.64
CA ASP A 8 -25.18 -46.26 -91.66
C ASP A 8 -25.78 -45.79 -90.33
N PHE A 9 -26.21 -46.75 -89.51
CA PHE A 9 -26.79 -46.50 -88.20
C PHE A 9 -25.82 -45.82 -87.23
N GLU A 10 -24.51 -45.96 -87.43
CA GLU A 10 -23.49 -45.28 -86.62
C GLU A 10 -23.43 -43.80 -87.00
N TYR A 11 -23.44 -43.48 -88.29
CA TYR A 11 -23.52 -42.10 -88.77
C TYR A 11 -24.81 -41.40 -88.32
N ILE A 12 -25.97 -42.07 -88.43
CA ILE A 12 -27.25 -41.50 -87.99
C ILE A 12 -27.28 -41.32 -86.47
N ALA A 13 -26.73 -42.26 -85.69
CA ALA A 13 -26.64 -42.12 -84.24
C ALA A 13 -25.73 -40.96 -83.82
N ALA A 14 -24.66 -40.68 -84.57
CA ALA A 14 -23.75 -39.56 -84.32
C ALA A 14 -24.36 -38.18 -84.64
N HIS A 15 -25.37 -38.12 -85.52
CA HIS A 15 -26.09 -36.89 -85.90
C HIS A 15 -27.54 -36.90 -85.43
N LEU A 16 -27.86 -37.71 -84.42
CA LEU A 16 -29.23 -37.92 -83.94
C LEU A 16 -29.88 -36.62 -83.45
N ASP A 17 -29.09 -35.68 -82.93
CA ASP A 17 -29.56 -34.39 -82.46
C ASP A 17 -30.26 -33.58 -83.56
N ASP A 18 -29.80 -33.67 -84.81
CA ASP A 18 -30.44 -32.98 -85.94
C ASP A 18 -31.85 -33.52 -86.19
N TYR A 19 -32.02 -34.84 -86.11
CA TYR A 19 -33.33 -35.49 -86.28
C TYR A 19 -34.29 -35.24 -85.11
N ILE A 20 -33.74 -35.10 -83.89
CA ILE A 20 -34.51 -34.72 -82.71
C ILE A 20 -34.90 -33.24 -82.79
N ASN A 21 -34.00 -32.34 -83.18
CA ASN A 21 -34.29 -30.91 -83.25
C ASN A 21 -35.30 -30.56 -84.36
N ASP A 22 -35.32 -31.34 -85.44
CA ASP A 22 -36.24 -31.16 -86.57
C ASP A 22 -37.63 -31.83 -86.37
N ASP A 23 -37.89 -32.49 -85.24
CA ASP A 23 -39.12 -33.25 -84.97
C ASP A 23 -39.45 -34.35 -86.01
N LYS A 24 -38.43 -34.86 -86.71
CA LYS A 24 -38.60 -35.78 -87.85
C LYS A 24 -38.42 -37.25 -87.50
N LEU A 25 -37.76 -37.57 -86.38
CA LEU A 25 -37.26 -38.93 -86.10
C LEU A 25 -38.34 -40.03 -86.24
N PHE A 26 -39.50 -39.87 -85.59
CA PHE A 26 -40.58 -40.86 -85.63
C PHE A 26 -41.43 -40.83 -86.90
N SER A 27 -41.29 -39.79 -87.73
CA SER A 27 -42.02 -39.66 -88.99
C SER A 27 -41.24 -40.17 -90.21
N VAL A 28 -39.90 -40.19 -90.10
CA VAL A 28 -38.99 -40.53 -91.21
C VAL A 28 -38.45 -41.95 -91.09
N LEU A 29 -38.28 -42.49 -89.89
CA LEU A 29 -37.64 -43.79 -89.67
C LEU A 29 -38.63 -44.84 -89.16
N GLU A 30 -38.38 -46.10 -89.54
CA GLU A 30 -39.13 -47.24 -89.03
C GLU A 30 -38.71 -47.58 -87.59
N THR A 31 -39.60 -48.24 -86.84
CA THR A 31 -39.43 -48.52 -85.40
C THR A 31 -38.17 -49.37 -85.14
N GLU A 32 -37.91 -50.35 -86.00
CA GLU A 32 -36.77 -51.27 -85.94
C GLU A 32 -35.42 -50.55 -86.08
N ASP A 33 -35.38 -49.50 -86.91
CA ASP A 33 -34.18 -48.72 -87.16
C ASP A 33 -33.94 -47.69 -86.06
N ILE A 34 -35.01 -47.05 -85.55
CA ILE A 34 -34.95 -46.18 -84.36
C ILE A 34 -34.37 -46.94 -83.17
N ILE A 35 -34.74 -48.20 -82.95
CA ILE A 35 -34.19 -49.04 -81.86
C ILE A 35 -32.66 -49.20 -82.00
N LYS A 36 -32.15 -49.42 -83.21
CA LYS A 36 -30.70 -49.59 -83.44
C LYS A 36 -29.97 -48.28 -83.20
N ILE A 37 -30.49 -47.18 -83.74
CA ILE A 37 -29.92 -45.83 -83.64
C ILE A 37 -29.88 -45.38 -82.17
N LEU A 38 -31.00 -45.46 -81.46
CA LEU A 38 -31.09 -45.04 -80.06
C LEU A 38 -30.22 -45.89 -79.11
N LYS A 39 -29.96 -47.14 -79.46
CA LYS A 39 -29.06 -48.02 -78.70
C LYS A 39 -27.60 -47.62 -78.84
N LEU A 40 -27.21 -47.05 -79.99
CA LEU A 40 -25.85 -46.57 -80.25
C LEU A 40 -25.63 -45.12 -79.78
N SER A 41 -26.71 -44.36 -79.62
CA SER A 41 -26.66 -42.97 -79.18
C SER A 41 -26.41 -42.80 -77.67
N HIS A 42 -25.75 -41.71 -77.33
CA HIS A 42 -25.64 -41.19 -75.97
C HIS A 42 -26.34 -39.83 -75.90
N LEU A 43 -27.50 -39.78 -75.28
CA LEU A 43 -28.31 -38.57 -75.20
C LEU A 43 -28.12 -37.86 -73.86
N THR A 44 -28.22 -36.53 -73.85
CA THR A 44 -28.41 -35.81 -72.59
C THR A 44 -29.84 -35.98 -72.09
N ALA A 45 -30.08 -35.63 -70.83
CA ALA A 45 -31.42 -35.56 -70.27
C ALA A 45 -32.37 -34.72 -71.14
N ASN A 46 -31.89 -33.59 -71.67
CA ASN A 46 -32.71 -32.68 -72.48
C ASN A 46 -33.02 -33.28 -73.87
N ASP A 47 -32.05 -33.89 -74.53
CA ASP A 47 -32.25 -34.50 -75.86
C ASP A 47 -33.26 -35.65 -75.77
N PHE A 48 -33.15 -36.48 -74.72
CA PHE A 48 -34.10 -37.56 -74.49
C PHE A 48 -35.50 -37.04 -74.13
N ILE A 49 -35.61 -35.94 -73.37
CA ILE A 49 -36.89 -35.30 -73.10
C ILE A 49 -37.52 -34.77 -74.39
N ASN A 50 -36.74 -34.12 -75.25
CA ASN A 50 -37.20 -33.55 -76.51
C ASN A 50 -37.65 -34.65 -77.47
N LEU A 51 -36.87 -35.73 -77.56
CA LEU A 51 -37.25 -36.97 -78.26
C LEU A 51 -38.64 -37.45 -77.80
N LEU A 52 -38.88 -37.63 -76.49
CA LEU A 52 -40.17 -38.13 -76.01
C LEU A 52 -41.33 -37.19 -76.32
N LYS A 53 -41.11 -35.87 -76.35
CA LYS A 53 -42.15 -34.86 -76.65
C LYS A 53 -42.74 -35.00 -78.06
N GLN A 54 -42.00 -35.55 -79.02
CA GLN A 54 -42.46 -35.75 -80.41
C GLN A 54 -43.46 -36.89 -80.58
N SER A 55 -43.48 -37.82 -79.62
CA SER A 55 -44.21 -39.07 -79.73
C SER A 55 -45.74 -39.02 -79.81
N PRO A 56 -46.48 -38.06 -79.20
CA PRO A 56 -47.94 -38.16 -79.02
C PRO A 56 -48.76 -38.34 -80.31
N TYR A 57 -48.24 -37.91 -81.45
CA TYR A 57 -48.94 -37.92 -82.74
C TYR A 57 -48.27 -38.83 -83.78
N THR A 58 -47.11 -39.40 -83.48
CA THR A 58 -46.23 -40.06 -84.46
C THR A 58 -46.03 -41.55 -84.19
N ILE A 59 -46.04 -41.98 -82.92
CA ILE A 59 -45.76 -43.37 -82.54
C ILE A 59 -46.65 -43.84 -81.38
N LYS A 60 -47.06 -45.11 -81.40
CA LYS A 60 -47.84 -45.72 -80.30
C LYS A 60 -46.96 -45.83 -79.04
N THR A 61 -47.54 -45.63 -77.85
CA THR A 61 -46.81 -45.69 -76.56
C THR A 61 -46.00 -46.99 -76.36
N ASN A 62 -46.52 -48.15 -76.79
CA ASN A 62 -45.81 -49.43 -76.67
C ASN A 62 -44.55 -49.48 -77.57
N ASP A 63 -44.64 -48.91 -78.76
CA ASP A 63 -43.52 -48.89 -79.71
C ASP A 63 -42.51 -47.81 -79.29
N LEU A 64 -42.97 -46.65 -78.78
CA LEU A 64 -42.12 -45.65 -78.14
C LEU A 64 -41.32 -46.23 -76.96
N TYR A 65 -41.96 -47.05 -76.12
CA TYR A 65 -41.28 -47.75 -75.03
C TYR A 65 -40.21 -48.72 -75.56
N LYS A 66 -40.50 -49.49 -76.62
CA LYS A 66 -39.52 -50.40 -77.23
C LYS A 66 -38.31 -49.64 -77.80
N CYS A 67 -38.54 -48.51 -78.45
CA CYS A 67 -37.50 -47.64 -79.00
C CYS A 67 -36.59 -47.07 -77.93
N THR A 68 -37.17 -46.55 -76.84
CA THR A 68 -36.44 -45.70 -75.89
C THR A 68 -35.89 -46.44 -74.66
N ARG A 69 -36.36 -47.66 -74.35
CA ARG A 69 -35.98 -48.39 -73.12
C ARG A 69 -34.50 -48.80 -73.00
N LYS A 70 -33.74 -48.78 -74.11
CA LYS A 70 -32.31 -49.12 -74.13
C LYS A 70 -31.41 -47.90 -74.42
N THR A 71 -31.99 -46.71 -74.52
CA THR A 71 -31.24 -45.49 -74.77
C THR A 71 -30.38 -45.15 -73.55
N ASN A 72 -29.12 -44.79 -73.80
CA ASN A 72 -28.24 -44.32 -72.75
C ASN A 72 -28.44 -42.81 -72.56
N VAL A 73 -28.88 -42.42 -71.36
CA VAL A 73 -29.17 -41.02 -71.04
C VAL A 73 -28.23 -40.56 -69.93
N SER A 74 -27.45 -39.52 -70.21
CA SER A 74 -26.58 -38.87 -69.24
C SER A 74 -27.39 -37.90 -68.38
N ILE A 75 -27.25 -38.01 -67.06
CA ILE A 75 -27.98 -37.20 -66.07
C ILE A 75 -26.95 -36.55 -65.13
N GLN A 76 -26.99 -35.23 -65.00
CA GLN A 76 -25.96 -34.45 -64.32
C GLN A 76 -26.39 -33.89 -62.97
N ASN A 77 -27.69 -33.69 -62.75
CA ASN A 77 -28.20 -33.08 -61.53
C ASN A 77 -29.60 -33.59 -61.16
N PHE A 78 -30.04 -33.24 -59.95
CA PHE A 78 -31.34 -33.66 -59.42
C PHE A 78 -32.53 -33.12 -60.24
N GLU A 79 -32.41 -31.90 -60.78
CA GLU A 79 -33.47 -31.29 -61.59
C GLU A 79 -33.70 -32.06 -62.90
N GLU A 80 -32.62 -32.54 -63.52
CA GLU A 80 -32.68 -33.42 -64.70
C GLU A 80 -33.31 -34.76 -64.36
N VAL A 81 -32.96 -35.40 -63.23
CA VAL A 81 -33.61 -36.65 -62.77
C VAL A 81 -35.12 -36.45 -62.67
N VAL A 82 -35.57 -35.41 -61.97
CA VAL A 82 -37.00 -35.14 -61.77
C VAL A 82 -37.69 -34.82 -63.09
N SER A 83 -37.06 -34.03 -63.96
CA SER A 83 -37.61 -33.65 -65.27
C SER A 83 -37.74 -34.86 -66.22
N LEU A 84 -36.72 -35.72 -66.24
CA LEU A 84 -36.73 -36.97 -67.00
C LEU A 84 -37.81 -37.92 -66.50
N LEU A 85 -37.89 -38.16 -65.19
CA LEU A 85 -38.90 -39.04 -64.61
C LEU A 85 -40.33 -38.53 -64.89
N LYS A 86 -40.56 -37.21 -64.79
CA LYS A 86 -41.84 -36.59 -65.19
C LYS A 86 -42.14 -36.81 -66.67
N CYS A 87 -41.14 -36.67 -67.54
CA CYS A 87 -41.28 -36.86 -68.98
C CYS A 87 -41.60 -38.32 -69.32
N ILE A 88 -40.82 -39.26 -68.80
CA ILE A 88 -41.03 -40.71 -68.94
C ILE A 88 -42.42 -41.10 -68.43
N LYS A 89 -42.82 -40.62 -67.24
CA LYS A 89 -44.16 -40.83 -66.69
C LYS A 89 -45.23 -40.40 -67.69
N ARG A 90 -45.11 -39.19 -68.24
CA ARG A 90 -46.10 -38.57 -69.14
C ARG A 90 -46.24 -39.32 -70.47
N TYR A 91 -45.12 -39.60 -71.14
CA TYR A 91 -45.12 -40.14 -72.50
C TYR A 91 -45.14 -41.67 -72.56
N LEU A 92 -44.57 -42.36 -71.56
CA LEU A 92 -44.62 -43.83 -71.44
C LEU A 92 -45.73 -44.34 -70.51
N LYS A 93 -46.53 -43.43 -69.90
CA LYS A 93 -47.67 -43.75 -69.04
C LYS A 93 -47.32 -44.63 -67.83
N LEU A 94 -46.14 -44.45 -67.24
CA LEU A 94 -45.65 -45.20 -66.09
C LEU A 94 -46.05 -44.54 -64.76
N GLY A 95 -47.26 -44.86 -64.26
CA GLY A 95 -47.81 -44.26 -63.03
C GLY A 95 -46.99 -44.51 -61.76
N ILE A 96 -46.21 -45.60 -61.70
CA ILE A 96 -45.32 -45.91 -60.56
C ILE A 96 -44.29 -44.81 -60.28
N LEU A 97 -43.98 -43.98 -61.27
CA LEU A 97 -42.98 -42.92 -61.14
C LEU A 97 -43.44 -41.75 -60.27
N ASP A 98 -44.74 -41.63 -59.98
CA ASP A 98 -45.22 -40.59 -59.05
C ASP A 98 -44.66 -40.77 -57.65
N GLY A 99 -44.78 -41.98 -57.09
CA GLY A 99 -44.22 -42.28 -55.78
C GLY A 99 -42.70 -42.12 -55.74
N VAL A 100 -42.00 -42.45 -56.84
CA VAL A 100 -40.56 -42.26 -56.96
C VAL A 100 -40.19 -40.77 -56.93
N ILE A 101 -40.88 -39.94 -57.73
CA ILE A 101 -40.63 -38.49 -57.78
C ILE A 101 -40.91 -37.84 -56.43
N ASP A 102 -41.97 -38.24 -55.74
CA ASP A 102 -42.33 -37.68 -54.43
C ASP A 102 -41.30 -38.04 -53.36
N ILE A 103 -40.83 -39.30 -53.33
CA ILE A 103 -39.75 -39.72 -52.43
C ILE A 103 -38.46 -38.96 -52.73
N LEU A 104 -38.08 -38.81 -54.00
CA LEU A 104 -36.88 -38.08 -54.40
C LEU A 104 -36.91 -36.62 -53.93
N LYS A 105 -38.05 -35.94 -54.12
CA LYS A 105 -38.24 -34.55 -53.64
C LYS A 105 -38.16 -34.47 -52.13
N ARG A 106 -38.76 -35.42 -51.41
CA ARG A 106 -38.71 -35.48 -49.95
C ARG A 106 -37.27 -35.64 -49.46
N ILE A 107 -36.50 -36.57 -50.04
CA ILE A 107 -35.08 -36.77 -49.70
C ILE A 107 -34.28 -35.49 -49.97
N GLN A 108 -34.50 -34.82 -51.10
CA GLN A 108 -33.81 -33.56 -51.42
C GLN A 108 -34.10 -32.46 -50.38
N HIS A 109 -35.35 -32.34 -49.94
CA HIS A 109 -35.75 -31.40 -48.89
C HIS A 109 -35.09 -31.75 -47.55
N GLU A 110 -35.17 -33.02 -47.11
CA GLU A 110 -34.56 -33.48 -45.86
C GLU A 110 -33.03 -33.28 -45.85
N MET A 111 -32.36 -33.45 -47.01
CA MET A 111 -30.94 -33.15 -47.17
C MET A 111 -30.63 -31.65 -47.04
N SER A 112 -31.47 -30.79 -47.62
CA SER A 112 -31.32 -29.33 -47.50
C SER A 112 -31.49 -28.88 -46.05
N ASP A 113 -32.55 -29.32 -45.37
CA ASP A 113 -32.80 -29.02 -43.96
C ASP A 113 -31.65 -29.49 -43.07
N SER A 114 -31.13 -30.69 -43.34
CA SER A 114 -30.00 -31.24 -42.59
C SER A 114 -28.73 -30.42 -42.81
N ALA A 115 -28.48 -29.93 -44.03
CA ALA A 115 -27.34 -29.09 -44.33
C ALA A 115 -27.41 -27.75 -43.58
N GLU A 116 -28.59 -27.12 -43.53
CA GLU A 116 -28.83 -25.90 -42.77
C GLU A 116 -28.63 -26.11 -41.26
N GLN A 117 -29.15 -27.22 -40.71
CA GLN A 117 -28.94 -27.57 -39.30
C GLN A 117 -27.46 -27.79 -38.97
N ILE A 118 -26.70 -28.45 -39.85
CA ILE A 118 -25.26 -28.63 -39.66
C ILE A 118 -24.54 -27.28 -39.65
N GLN A 119 -24.87 -26.36 -40.56
CA GLN A 119 -24.28 -25.01 -40.58
C GLN A 119 -24.60 -24.22 -39.31
N GLN A 120 -25.84 -24.32 -38.82
CA GLN A 120 -26.22 -23.69 -37.56
C GLN A 120 -25.43 -24.26 -36.38
N LEU A 121 -25.34 -25.59 -36.27
CA LEU A 121 -24.58 -26.25 -35.21
C LEU A 121 -23.08 -25.91 -35.27
N GLN A 122 -22.50 -25.75 -36.45
CA GLN A 122 -21.11 -25.30 -36.61
C GLN A 122 -20.91 -23.88 -36.08
N THR A 123 -21.88 -22.99 -36.35
CA THR A 123 -21.85 -21.60 -35.86
C THR A 123 -21.99 -21.55 -34.34
N ASP A 124 -22.90 -22.35 -33.77
CA ASP A 124 -23.11 -22.44 -32.32
C ASP A 124 -21.87 -23.01 -31.63
N LEU A 125 -21.26 -24.06 -32.19
CA LEU A 125 -20.02 -24.64 -31.68
C LEU A 125 -18.88 -23.62 -31.64
N GLN A 126 -18.74 -22.82 -32.70
CA GLN A 126 -17.73 -21.77 -32.75
C GLN A 126 -17.99 -20.67 -31.71
N THR A 127 -19.26 -20.31 -31.52
CA THR A 127 -19.67 -19.35 -30.48
C THR A 127 -19.33 -19.86 -29.08
N VAL A 128 -19.68 -21.11 -28.76
CA VAL A 128 -19.36 -21.75 -27.47
C VAL A 128 -17.85 -21.84 -27.25
N LYS A 129 -17.07 -22.14 -28.30
CA LYS A 129 -15.61 -22.18 -28.22
C LYS A 129 -15.01 -20.81 -27.87
N ASN A 130 -15.52 -19.73 -28.49
CA ASN A 130 -15.09 -18.37 -28.19
C ASN A 130 -15.47 -17.96 -26.76
N GLN A 131 -16.70 -18.27 -26.31
CA GLN A 131 -17.14 -18.01 -24.93
C GLN A 131 -16.28 -18.75 -23.91
N LYS A 132 -15.95 -20.02 -24.17
CA LYS A 132 -15.05 -20.80 -23.31
C LYS A 132 -13.67 -20.14 -23.19
N GLN A 133 -13.10 -19.66 -24.29
CA GLN A 133 -11.82 -18.96 -24.27
C GLN A 133 -11.90 -17.66 -23.46
N GLN A 134 -12.98 -16.88 -23.62
CA GLN A 134 -13.19 -15.68 -22.82
C GLN A 134 -13.27 -15.99 -21.32
N PHE A 135 -14.06 -16.99 -20.93
CA PHE A 135 -14.15 -17.41 -19.53
C PHE A 135 -12.81 -17.88 -18.94
N GLN A 136 -11.95 -18.52 -19.74
CA GLN A 136 -10.61 -18.89 -19.29
C GLN A 136 -9.73 -17.66 -19.02
N THR A 137 -9.80 -16.64 -19.88
CA THR A 137 -9.10 -15.36 -19.69
C THR A 137 -9.61 -14.60 -18.45
N ASP A 138 -10.93 -14.56 -18.27
CA ASP A 138 -11.55 -13.90 -17.11
C ASP A 138 -11.16 -14.62 -15.81
N LEU A 139 -11.16 -15.96 -15.80
CA LEU A 139 -10.73 -16.76 -14.65
C LEU A 139 -9.27 -16.48 -14.28
N GLN A 140 -8.38 -16.38 -15.26
CA GLN A 140 -6.97 -16.06 -15.01
C GLN A 140 -6.81 -14.63 -14.45
N THR A 141 -7.60 -13.69 -14.96
CA THR A 141 -7.62 -12.30 -14.47
C THR A 141 -8.04 -12.24 -13.00
N VAL A 142 -9.15 -12.91 -12.64
CA VAL A 142 -9.64 -12.99 -11.26
C VAL A 142 -8.62 -13.66 -10.34
N LYS A 143 -7.93 -14.70 -10.81
CA LYS A 143 -6.87 -15.36 -10.04
C LYS A 143 -5.71 -14.41 -9.73
N ASN A 144 -5.24 -13.65 -10.73
CA ASN A 144 -4.17 -12.67 -10.54
C ASN A 144 -4.59 -11.56 -9.57
N GLN A 145 -5.81 -11.04 -9.69
CA GLN A 145 -6.34 -10.03 -8.77
C GLN A 145 -6.42 -10.55 -7.33
N LYS A 146 -6.81 -11.81 -7.13
CA LYS A 146 -6.81 -12.45 -5.81
C LYS A 146 -5.42 -12.51 -5.20
N GLU A 147 -4.41 -12.89 -5.97
CA GLU A 147 -3.00 -12.94 -5.50
C GLU A 147 -2.47 -11.55 -5.13
N GLN A 148 -2.83 -10.53 -5.92
CA GLN A 148 -2.51 -9.13 -5.62
C GLN A 148 -3.15 -8.69 -4.29
N PHE A 149 -4.46 -8.90 -4.11
CA PHE A 149 -5.15 -8.54 -2.87
C PHE A 149 -4.60 -9.28 -1.64
N GLN A 150 -4.16 -10.53 -1.79
CA GLN A 150 -3.50 -11.26 -0.70
C GLN A 150 -2.18 -10.60 -0.28
N THR A 151 -1.40 -10.12 -1.26
CA THR A 151 -0.13 -9.43 -1.00
C THR A 151 -0.35 -8.06 -0.34
N GLU A 152 -1.34 -7.31 -0.82
CA GLU A 152 -1.74 -6.02 -0.21
C GLU A 152 -2.23 -6.22 1.23
N LEU A 153 -3.07 -7.24 1.48
CA LEU A 153 -3.55 -7.56 2.83
C LEU A 153 -2.40 -7.89 3.79
N GLN A 154 -1.41 -8.66 3.33
CA GLN A 154 -0.23 -8.98 4.15
C GLN A 154 0.61 -7.74 4.44
N THR A 155 0.74 -6.83 3.48
CA THR A 155 1.43 -5.55 3.66
C THR A 155 0.75 -4.68 4.71
N VAL A 156 -0.57 -4.53 4.63
CA VAL A 156 -1.37 -3.77 5.61
C VAL A 156 -1.26 -4.40 7.00
N LYS A 157 -1.26 -5.73 7.10
CA LYS A 157 -1.09 -6.44 8.37
C LYS A 157 0.27 -6.15 9.01
N ASN A 158 1.35 -6.16 8.21
CA ASN A 158 2.69 -5.83 8.68
C ASN A 158 2.78 -4.37 9.14
N GLN A 159 2.23 -3.43 8.36
CA GLN A 159 2.18 -2.00 8.73
C GLN A 159 1.42 -1.78 10.04
N LYS A 160 0.28 -2.46 10.23
CA LYS A 160 -0.49 -2.40 11.49
C LYS A 160 0.35 -2.86 12.69
N GLN A 161 1.11 -3.95 12.55
CA GLN A 161 1.98 -4.46 13.61
C GLN A 161 3.12 -3.48 13.92
N GLN A 162 3.70 -2.84 12.90
CA GLN A 162 4.70 -1.80 13.10
C GLN A 162 4.12 -0.62 13.87
N PHE A 163 2.96 -0.09 13.47
CA PHE A 163 2.32 1.01 14.18
C PHE A 163 1.97 0.67 15.63
N GLN A 164 1.58 -0.58 15.92
CA GLN A 164 1.36 -1.02 17.31
C GLN A 164 2.66 -0.98 18.13
N THR A 165 3.78 -1.36 17.53
CA THR A 165 5.10 -1.33 18.17
C THR A 165 5.57 0.12 18.41
N ASP A 166 5.40 0.99 17.42
CA ASP A 166 5.74 2.40 17.52
C ASP A 166 4.89 3.09 18.60
N LEU A 167 3.58 2.80 18.65
CA LEU A 167 2.68 3.34 19.66
C LEU A 167 3.11 2.92 21.08
N GLN A 168 3.49 1.65 21.27
CA GLN A 168 3.98 1.18 22.57
C GLN A 168 5.30 1.86 22.96
N THR A 169 6.19 2.10 21.98
CA THR A 169 7.46 2.81 22.20
C THR A 169 7.21 4.25 22.65
N VAL A 170 6.33 4.98 21.96
CA VAL A 170 5.95 6.36 22.33
C VAL A 170 5.30 6.41 23.71
N LYS A 171 4.46 5.41 24.05
CA LYS A 171 3.85 5.32 25.38
C LYS A 171 4.92 5.16 26.47
N ASN A 172 5.89 4.28 26.28
CA ASN A 172 6.98 4.07 27.23
C ASN A 172 7.84 5.35 27.38
N GLN A 173 8.17 6.02 26.28
CA GLN A 173 8.91 7.29 26.31
C GLN A 173 8.15 8.39 27.07
N LYS A 174 6.82 8.46 26.90
CA LYS A 174 5.98 9.39 27.65
C LYS A 174 6.03 9.12 29.15
N GLU A 175 5.93 7.86 29.58
CA GLU A 175 6.00 7.47 30.99
C GLU A 175 7.38 7.79 31.60
N GLN A 176 8.46 7.58 30.84
CA GLN A 176 9.80 7.96 31.24
C GLN A 176 9.94 9.48 31.43
N LEU A 177 9.50 10.28 30.45
CA LEU A 177 9.53 11.75 30.55
C LEU A 177 8.70 12.29 31.71
N GLN A 178 7.55 11.66 32.02
CA GLN A 178 6.75 12.00 33.19
C GLN A 178 7.51 11.76 34.50
N THR A 179 8.26 10.66 34.58
CA THR A 179 9.10 10.32 35.75
C THR A 179 10.27 11.29 35.91
N GLU A 180 10.94 11.63 34.80
CA GLU A 180 12.02 12.62 34.78
C GLU A 180 11.51 14.01 35.19
N LEU A 181 10.35 14.42 34.68
CA LEU A 181 9.72 15.70 35.06
C LEU A 181 9.42 15.76 36.56
N GLN A 182 8.88 14.67 37.14
CA GLN A 182 8.61 14.62 38.57
C GLN A 182 9.91 14.68 39.40
N THR A 183 10.97 14.03 38.92
CA THR A 183 12.29 14.08 39.57
C THR A 183 12.85 15.50 39.59
N VAL A 184 12.82 16.20 38.45
CA VAL A 184 13.26 17.60 38.34
C VAL A 184 12.43 18.51 39.24
N LYS A 185 11.12 18.29 39.33
CA LYS A 185 10.24 19.05 40.23
C LYS A 185 10.66 18.89 41.70
N ASN A 186 10.91 17.66 42.13
CA ASN A 186 11.36 17.38 43.51
C ASN A 186 12.74 18.02 43.78
N GLN A 187 13.68 17.93 42.84
CA GLN A 187 15.00 18.57 42.96
C GLN A 187 14.89 20.10 43.09
N LYS A 188 13.98 20.73 42.32
CA LYS A 188 13.71 22.16 42.42
C LYS A 188 13.19 22.54 43.81
N GLU A 189 12.25 21.78 44.37
CA GLU A 189 11.70 22.01 45.71
C GLU A 189 12.77 21.87 46.80
N GLN A 190 13.67 20.89 46.66
CA GLN A 190 14.82 20.71 47.56
C GLN A 190 15.77 21.91 47.50
N LEU A 191 16.17 22.35 46.30
CA LEU A 191 17.05 23.51 46.12
C LEU A 191 16.43 24.80 46.67
N GLN A 192 15.11 24.98 46.54
CA GLN A 192 14.41 26.11 47.15
C GLN A 192 14.51 26.10 48.68
N THR A 193 14.39 24.91 49.30
CA THR A 193 14.51 24.73 50.74
C THR A 193 15.93 24.99 51.23
N GLU A 194 16.94 24.48 50.51
CA GLU A 194 18.35 24.73 50.79
C GLU A 194 18.69 26.23 50.68
N LEU A 195 18.20 26.89 49.63
CA LEU A 195 18.40 28.34 49.44
C LEU A 195 17.78 29.17 50.58
N GLN A 196 16.59 28.80 51.05
CA GLN A 196 15.98 29.46 52.20
C GLN A 196 16.78 29.24 53.49
N THR A 197 17.33 28.03 53.68
CA THR A 197 18.18 27.70 54.83
C THR A 197 19.47 28.54 54.83
N ILE A 198 20.15 28.65 53.69
CA ILE A 198 21.36 29.48 53.53
C ILE A 198 21.04 30.96 53.80
N LYS A 199 19.88 31.44 53.32
CA LYS A 199 19.44 32.82 53.58
C LYS A 199 19.28 33.09 55.08
N ASN A 200 18.62 32.18 55.81
CA ASN A 200 18.44 32.31 57.25
C ASN A 200 19.80 32.27 58.01
N GLN A 201 20.70 31.37 57.62
CA GLN A 201 22.05 31.30 58.20
C GLN A 201 22.85 32.59 57.96
N LYS A 202 22.74 33.18 56.76
CA LYS A 202 23.36 34.47 56.44
C LYS A 202 22.84 35.59 57.35
N GLU A 203 21.53 35.65 57.58
CA GLU A 203 20.92 36.65 58.48
C GLU A 203 21.37 36.48 59.94
N GLN A 204 21.50 35.23 60.41
CA GLN A 204 22.06 34.93 61.74
C GLN A 204 23.52 35.39 61.86
N LEU A 205 24.38 35.02 60.91
CA LEU A 205 25.79 35.44 60.90
C LEU A 205 25.94 36.97 60.85
N GLN A 206 25.06 37.67 60.12
CA GLN A 206 25.05 39.14 60.12
C GLN A 206 24.72 39.72 61.50
N THR A 207 23.78 39.10 62.22
CA THR A 207 23.40 39.50 63.58
C THR A 207 24.52 39.25 64.58
N GLU A 208 25.18 38.08 64.49
CA GLU A 208 26.36 37.75 65.30
C GLU A 208 27.51 38.72 65.04
N LEU A 209 27.81 39.02 63.77
CA LEU A 209 28.83 39.98 63.39
C LEU A 209 28.57 41.36 64.00
N GLN A 210 27.31 41.84 63.97
CA GLN A 210 26.95 43.12 64.57
C GLN A 210 27.11 43.10 66.09
N THR A 211 26.76 41.98 66.75
CA THR A 211 26.95 41.79 68.19
C THR A 211 28.43 41.87 68.57
N ILE A 212 29.29 41.17 67.83
CA ILE A 212 30.76 41.20 68.05
C ILE A 212 31.32 42.61 67.84
N LYS A 213 30.84 43.35 66.83
CA LYS A 213 31.25 44.76 66.63
C LYS A 213 30.90 45.62 67.84
N ASN A 214 29.67 45.52 68.35
CA ASN A 214 29.24 46.28 69.52
C ASN A 214 30.06 45.91 70.76
N GLN A 215 30.33 44.62 71.00
CA GLN A 215 31.19 44.17 72.10
C GLN A 215 32.62 44.71 71.97
N LYS A 216 33.18 44.74 70.76
CA LYS A 216 34.50 45.33 70.49
C LYS A 216 34.53 46.82 70.86
N GLU A 217 33.51 47.58 70.49
CA GLU A 217 33.40 49.01 70.82
C GLU A 217 33.29 49.25 72.33
N GLN A 218 32.53 48.41 73.04
CA GLN A 218 32.44 48.44 74.51
C GLN A 218 33.80 48.17 75.16
N LEU A 219 34.50 47.10 74.76
CA LEU A 219 35.83 46.77 75.27
C LEU A 219 36.86 47.87 74.98
N GLN A 220 36.78 48.53 73.82
CA GLN A 220 37.63 49.68 73.51
C GLN A 220 37.38 50.85 74.46
N THR A 221 36.11 51.11 74.81
CA THR A 221 35.71 52.15 75.77
C THR A 221 36.18 51.83 77.18
N GLU A 222 36.01 50.58 77.62
CA GLU A 222 36.52 50.10 78.91
C GLU A 222 38.05 50.21 78.99
N LEU A 223 38.76 49.80 77.94
CA LEU A 223 40.23 49.90 77.87
C LEU A 223 40.70 51.36 77.96
N GLN A 224 40.01 52.30 77.30
CA GLN A 224 40.32 53.72 77.42
C GLN A 224 40.06 54.24 78.83
N THR A 225 38.99 53.79 79.48
CA THR A 225 38.66 54.15 80.87
C THR A 225 39.74 53.67 81.84
N ILE A 226 40.17 52.41 81.72
CA ILE A 226 41.26 51.84 82.52
C ILE A 226 42.57 52.61 82.29
N LYS A 227 42.86 53.00 81.05
CA LYS A 227 44.05 53.80 80.73
C LYS A 227 44.02 55.16 81.45
N ASN A 228 42.88 55.86 81.41
CA ASN A 228 42.70 57.13 82.11
C ASN A 228 42.83 56.95 83.64
N GLN A 229 42.25 55.88 84.20
CA GLN A 229 42.38 55.56 85.63
C GLN A 229 43.84 55.28 86.02
N LYS A 230 44.60 54.57 85.17
CA LYS A 230 46.03 54.32 85.37
C LYS A 230 46.82 55.63 85.39
N GLU A 231 46.56 56.54 84.46
CA GLU A 231 47.21 57.86 84.40
C GLU A 231 46.88 58.69 85.66
N GLN A 232 45.63 58.65 86.14
CA GLN A 232 45.23 59.30 87.39
C GLN A 232 45.98 58.71 88.59
N LEU A 233 46.02 57.39 88.73
CA LEU A 233 46.75 56.72 89.82
C LEU A 233 48.25 57.03 89.80
N GLN A 234 48.86 57.15 88.62
CA GLN A 234 50.26 57.58 88.51
C GLN A 234 50.45 59.01 89.03
N THR A 235 49.52 59.92 88.71
CA THR A 235 49.52 61.31 89.22
C THR A 235 49.34 61.35 90.74
N ASP A 236 48.41 60.56 91.27
CA ASP A 236 48.17 60.44 92.71
C ASP A 236 49.41 59.90 93.43
N LEU A 237 50.05 58.87 92.87
CA LEU A 237 51.27 58.26 93.42
C LEU A 237 52.44 59.25 93.42
N GLN A 238 52.60 60.06 92.37
CA GLN A 238 53.58 61.15 92.33
C GLN A 238 53.30 62.20 93.42
N THR A 239 52.03 62.54 93.62
CA THR A 239 51.60 63.50 94.65
C THR A 239 51.93 62.99 96.05
N VAL A 240 51.61 61.72 96.35
CA VAL A 240 51.97 61.07 97.62
C VAL A 240 53.47 61.00 97.80
N SER A 241 54.25 60.72 96.75
CA SER A 241 55.71 60.72 96.80
C SER A 241 56.26 62.11 97.17
N ASN A 242 55.74 63.17 96.55
CA ASN A 242 56.14 64.55 96.86
C ASN A 242 55.76 64.93 98.31
N GLN A 243 54.57 64.54 98.77
CA GLN A 243 54.15 64.73 100.16
C GLN A 243 55.07 63.99 101.15
N LYS A 244 55.48 62.76 100.81
CA LYS A 244 56.44 62.00 101.62
C LYS A 244 57.80 62.70 101.70
N GLU A 245 58.31 63.25 100.60
CA GLU A 245 59.56 64.03 100.59
C GLU A 245 59.45 65.32 101.43
N GLN A 246 58.31 66.02 101.34
CA GLN A 246 58.02 67.18 102.20
C GLN A 246 58.02 66.79 103.68
N LEU A 247 57.28 65.74 104.07
CA LEU A 247 57.25 65.24 105.44
C LEU A 247 58.63 64.81 105.93
N GLN A 248 59.46 64.17 105.09
CA GLN A 248 60.84 63.83 105.44
C GLN A 248 61.67 65.08 105.71
N THR A 249 61.50 66.13 104.91
CA THR A 249 62.18 67.42 105.08
C THR A 249 61.72 68.12 106.37
N GLU A 250 60.42 68.11 106.66
CA GLU A 250 59.87 68.61 107.92
C GLU A 250 60.42 67.83 109.11
N LEU A 251 60.47 66.50 109.03
CA LEU A 251 60.98 65.63 110.09
C LEU A 251 62.48 65.86 110.32
N GLN A 252 63.27 66.08 109.26
CA GLN A 252 64.66 66.51 109.37
C GLN A 252 64.78 67.88 110.05
N THR A 253 63.90 68.82 109.70
CA THR A 253 63.88 70.17 110.29
C THR A 253 63.55 70.11 111.79
N VAL A 254 62.53 69.34 112.18
CA VAL A 254 62.18 69.10 113.59
C VAL A 254 63.30 68.37 114.32
N SER A 255 63.95 67.39 113.69
CA SER A 255 65.12 66.71 114.27
C SER A 255 66.27 67.69 114.52
N ASN A 256 66.57 68.58 113.57
CA ASN A 256 67.59 69.62 113.73
C ASN A 256 67.21 70.62 114.83
N GLN A 257 65.93 71.04 114.90
CA GLN A 257 65.41 71.90 115.96
C GLN A 257 65.50 71.24 117.34
N LYS A 258 65.21 69.93 117.42
CA LYS A 258 65.38 69.14 118.64
C LYS A 258 66.85 69.09 119.04
N GLU A 259 67.76 68.80 118.11
CA GLU A 259 69.20 68.78 118.40
C GLU A 259 69.70 70.16 118.88
N GLN A 260 69.17 71.24 118.29
CA GLN A 260 69.44 72.61 118.73
C GLN A 260 68.90 72.87 120.14
N SER A 261 67.67 72.46 120.42
CA SER A 261 67.06 72.57 121.75
C SER A 261 67.81 71.74 122.79
N ASP A 262 68.29 70.54 122.45
CA ASP A 262 69.12 69.70 123.31
C ASP A 262 70.49 70.35 123.58
N LYS A 263 71.08 71.05 122.59
CA LYS A 263 72.28 71.87 122.77
C LYS A 263 72.02 73.06 123.70
N GLU A 264 70.87 73.72 123.59
CA GLU A 264 70.44 74.80 124.48
C GLU A 264 70.17 74.31 125.91
N ILE A 265 69.54 73.15 126.08
CA ILE A 265 69.36 72.52 127.40
C ILE A 265 70.72 72.19 128.01
N LYS A 266 71.67 71.64 127.23
CA LYS A 266 73.04 71.39 127.71
C LYS A 266 73.76 72.68 128.11
N SER A 267 73.65 73.76 127.35
CA SER A 267 74.29 75.04 127.69
C SER A 267 73.65 75.68 128.93
N LEU A 268 72.32 75.59 129.08
CA LEU A 268 71.61 75.98 130.30
C LEU A 268 72.04 75.13 131.50
N ASN A 269 72.19 73.81 131.33
CA ASN A 269 72.65 72.94 132.42
C ASN A 269 74.08 73.28 132.85
N ILE A 270 74.99 73.53 131.91
CA ILE A 270 76.35 74.02 132.21
C ILE A 270 76.30 75.36 132.96
N SER A 271 75.47 76.31 132.50
CA SER A 271 75.25 77.58 133.20
C SER A 271 74.71 77.39 134.63
N THR A 272 73.82 76.42 134.82
CA THR A 272 73.23 76.10 136.13
C THR A 272 74.26 75.44 137.04
N GLN A 273 75.06 74.50 136.53
CA GLN A 273 76.19 73.88 137.24
C GLN A 273 77.22 74.93 137.68
N SER A 274 77.54 75.88 136.81
CA SER A 274 78.42 77.02 137.14
C SER A 274 77.83 77.93 138.21
N LYS A 275 76.50 78.15 138.24
CA LYS A 275 75.85 78.94 139.32
C LYS A 275 75.88 78.25 140.68
N TYR A 276 75.83 76.92 140.74
CA TYR A 276 75.90 76.19 142.01
C TYR A 276 77.33 76.14 142.60
N GLN A 277 78.37 76.21 141.77
CA GLN A 277 79.78 76.25 142.22
C GLN A 277 80.18 77.58 142.88
N TRP A 278 79.45 78.68 142.65
CA TRP A 278 79.73 79.99 143.28
C TRP A 278 79.10 80.17 144.67
N ARG A 279 78.46 79.14 145.24
CA ARG A 279 77.75 79.20 146.54
C ARG A 279 78.30 78.26 147.62
N GLN A 280 79.52 77.78 147.48
CA GLN A 280 80.32 77.15 148.53
C GLN A 280 81.74 77.73 148.49
#